data_AF-A0ABD3MR46-F1
#
_entry.id   AF-A0ABD3MR46-F1
#
_cell.length_a   1.000
_cell.length_b   1.000
_cell.length_c   1.000
_cell.angle_alpha   90.00
_cell.angle_beta   90.00
_cell.angle_gamma   90.00
#
_symmetry.space_group_name_H-M   'P 1'
#
loop_
_entity.id
_entity.type
_entity.pdbx_description
1 polymer ?
#
loop_
_entity_poly.entity_id
_entity_poly.type
_entity_poly.pdbx_seq_one_letter_code
_entity_poly.pdbx_strand_id
1 'polypeptide(L)'
;MTIPQSNLLAGKMSLSKALSLATAWLDGEDPPLDDAAIISRNSNSTRIEGSTVEAGSSTAMKIAQQHLQSPIEKAISLLLEIQSQISASSNSSLMISSNESLEDVSTSSLELLSVTYHLGRAYLMLPTTTTTTSTNNTTVCNNDGFNSSGSNDNPALARKHNVTTAIDYFHSFLKQLDQLGDGILSEATLKEYHALLDDEQQDDEEADNIVPGYEDANAISNRTTIRRRTTTLDPNQLRTMKIQRYQRKQNALKQKQNLQSHTQRRIRLGLSDTELLDGHDNESLLRSLHLETLRVYAEEALEEISSSMRELEMIEMSIKYSSGGGDSMGRSGDVRMMDGRVSSSNPSRPTDPSPPQPLQMTQITQNPITGQLQLTKHQVTKTGQLQPILSTTTQISQRQQIKDGVFRPGWNLPTMSLEELAQREVAEAMQRSEAQKIAEAEAIYKPRRYDQLERDGMEDDAKLAEASAQLDREWDSWKEENPRGCGNKLGERGDRNF
;
A
#
# COMPACT_ATOMS: atom_id res chain seq x y z
N MET A 1 9.65 -3.26 18.41
CA MET A 1 9.31 -4.46 19.20
C MET A 1 10.43 -5.48 19.06
N THR A 2 11.11 -5.85 20.14
CA THR A 2 12.07 -6.96 20.14
C THR A 2 11.30 -8.28 20.27
N ILE A 3 11.19 -9.03 19.17
CA ILE A 3 10.49 -10.33 19.15
C ILE A 3 11.34 -11.33 19.96
N PRO A 4 10.75 -12.04 20.94
CA PRO A 4 11.49 -13.02 21.73
C PRO A 4 11.90 -14.21 20.84
N GLN A 5 13.21 -14.48 20.77
CA GLN A 5 13.76 -15.65 20.08
C GLN A 5 13.28 -16.93 20.80
N SER A 6 12.44 -17.71 20.14
CA SER A 6 12.09 -19.06 20.57
C SER A 6 12.88 -20.04 19.70
N ASN A 7 13.65 -20.93 20.33
CA ASN A 7 14.36 -22.01 19.62
C ASN A 7 13.33 -23.05 19.16
N LEU A 8 12.74 -22.87 17.98
CA LEU A 8 11.74 -23.76 17.40
C LEU A 8 12.39 -24.88 16.58
N LEU A 9 13.61 -24.68 16.06
CA LEU A 9 14.37 -25.68 15.29
C LEU A 9 15.19 -26.67 16.14
N ALA A 10 15.10 -26.63 17.47
CA ALA A 10 15.93 -27.44 18.37
C ALA A 10 15.74 -28.98 18.29
N GLY A 11 15.06 -29.51 17.26
CA GLY A 11 15.09 -30.94 16.96
C GLY A 11 14.33 -31.36 15.70
N LYS A 12 15.05 -32.05 14.79
CA LYS A 12 14.58 -32.93 13.68
C LYS A 12 13.98 -32.32 12.40
N MET A 13 13.71 -31.02 12.30
CA MET A 13 13.15 -30.43 11.08
C MET A 13 14.27 -29.95 10.12
N SER A 14 14.21 -30.29 8.83
CA SER A 14 15.15 -29.73 7.83
C SER A 14 14.85 -28.26 7.56
N LEU A 15 15.85 -27.49 7.12
CA LEU A 15 15.68 -26.06 6.80
C LEU A 15 14.63 -25.82 5.71
N SER A 16 14.59 -26.66 4.67
CA SER A 16 13.57 -26.60 3.62
C SER A 16 12.16 -26.82 4.17
N LYS A 17 12.01 -27.80 5.08
CA LYS A 17 10.73 -28.08 5.72
C LYS A 17 10.28 -26.96 6.66
N ALA A 18 11.24 -26.36 7.36
CA ALA A 18 11.02 -25.18 8.19
C ALA A 18 10.53 -23.99 7.35
N LEU A 19 11.16 -23.75 6.19
CA LEU A 19 10.77 -22.69 5.25
C LEU A 19 9.36 -22.94 4.68
N SER A 20 9.05 -24.17 4.27
CA SER A 20 7.72 -24.55 3.80
C SER A 20 6.64 -24.33 4.88
N LEU A 21 6.96 -24.60 6.14
CA LEU A 21 6.05 -24.39 7.25
C LEU A 21 5.83 -22.89 7.53
N ALA A 22 6.90 -22.08 7.53
CA ALA A 22 6.79 -20.65 7.73
C ALA A 22 6.00 -19.97 6.60
N THR A 23 6.19 -20.39 5.36
CA THR A 23 5.43 -19.89 4.20
C THR A 23 3.95 -20.27 4.29
N ALA A 24 3.62 -21.51 4.67
CA ALA A 24 2.24 -21.91 4.91
C ALA A 24 1.54 -21.03 5.97
N TRP A 25 2.23 -20.69 7.06
CA TRP A 25 1.71 -19.75 8.07
C TRP A 25 1.48 -18.34 7.52
N LEU A 26 2.33 -17.85 6.61
CA LEU A 26 2.14 -16.56 5.94
C LEU A 26 1.01 -16.58 4.92
N ASP A 27 0.78 -17.73 4.28
CA ASP A 27 -0.30 -17.94 3.30
C ASP A 27 -1.66 -18.23 3.97
N GLY A 28 -1.66 -18.48 5.29
CA GLY A 28 -2.86 -18.85 6.04
C GLY A 28 -3.33 -20.27 5.77
N GLU A 29 -2.45 -21.12 5.24
CA GLU A 29 -2.71 -22.55 5.01
C GLU A 29 -2.49 -23.34 6.31
N ASP A 30 -3.34 -24.35 6.54
CA ASP A 30 -3.15 -25.26 7.66
C ASP A 30 -1.85 -26.06 7.43
N PRO A 31 -0.89 -26.02 8.36
CA PRO A 31 0.33 -26.80 8.21
C PRO A 31 -0.01 -28.29 8.14
N PRO A 32 0.72 -29.10 7.34
CA PRO A 32 0.48 -30.55 7.27
C PRO A 32 0.40 -31.17 8.68
N LEU A 33 -0.56 -32.08 8.92
CA LEU A 33 -0.88 -32.65 10.23
C LEU A 33 0.34 -33.20 11.02
N ASP A 34 1.38 -33.67 10.31
CA ASP A 34 2.61 -34.18 10.92
C ASP A 34 3.53 -33.06 11.47
N ASP A 35 3.40 -31.83 10.99
CA ASP A 35 4.34 -30.74 11.23
C ASP A 35 3.94 -29.87 12.43
N ALA A 36 2.64 -29.70 12.66
CA ALA A 36 2.11 -29.11 13.88
C ALA A 36 2.44 -29.95 15.14
N ALA A 37 2.52 -31.27 14.98
CA ALA A 37 2.84 -32.20 16.06
C ALA A 37 4.32 -32.12 16.51
N ILE A 38 5.24 -31.76 15.61
CA ILE A 38 6.67 -31.60 15.92
C ILE A 38 6.89 -30.36 16.80
N ILE A 39 6.22 -29.25 16.49
CA ILE A 39 6.30 -28.00 17.26
C ILE A 39 5.71 -28.18 18.66
N SER A 40 4.56 -28.87 18.78
CA SER A 40 3.94 -29.15 20.09
C SER A 40 4.72 -30.12 20.97
N ARG A 41 5.60 -30.96 20.39
CA ARG A 41 6.49 -31.86 21.13
C ARG A 41 7.77 -31.16 21.57
N ASN A 42 8.33 -30.27 20.74
CA ASN A 42 9.56 -29.54 21.05
C ASN A 42 9.38 -28.48 22.17
N SER A 43 8.20 -27.85 22.27
CA SER A 43 7.88 -26.95 23.40
C SER A 43 7.67 -27.67 24.73
N ASN A 44 7.41 -28.98 24.71
CA ASN A 44 7.23 -29.82 25.90
C ASN A 44 8.46 -30.67 26.25
N SER A 45 9.55 -30.60 25.48
CA SER A 45 10.72 -31.47 25.66
C SER A 45 11.83 -30.84 26.51
N THR A 46 11.47 -30.29 27.67
CA THR A 46 12.37 -30.16 28.82
C THR A 46 11.90 -31.09 29.95
N ARG A 47 11.87 -32.39 29.65
CA ARG A 47 11.77 -33.42 30.69
C ARG A 47 13.11 -33.53 31.41
N ILE A 48 13.32 -32.67 32.40
CA ILE A 48 14.35 -32.88 33.42
C ILE A 48 13.86 -34.05 34.28
N GLU A 49 14.36 -35.26 33.99
CA GLU A 49 14.23 -36.35 34.94
C GLU A 49 15.15 -36.06 36.13
N GLY A 50 14.54 -35.75 37.26
CA GLY A 50 15.19 -35.73 38.58
C GLY A 50 15.74 -34.37 39.00
N SER A 51 14.88 -33.48 39.49
CA SER A 51 15.23 -32.59 40.62
C SER A 51 13.99 -31.88 41.14
N THR A 52 13.67 -32.08 42.41
CA THR A 52 12.67 -31.33 43.17
C THR A 52 13.21 -29.92 43.46
N VAL A 53 12.97 -28.94 42.58
CA VAL A 53 13.18 -27.51 42.92
C VAL A 53 12.14 -26.64 42.21
N GLU A 54 11.63 -25.68 42.96
CA GLU A 54 10.55 -24.72 42.70
C GLU A 54 10.51 -24.14 41.28
N ALA A 55 9.36 -24.27 40.62
CA ALA A 55 9.07 -23.65 39.32
C ALA A 55 8.90 -22.13 39.48
N GLY A 56 9.93 -21.37 39.13
CA GLY A 56 9.88 -19.92 39.02
C GLY A 56 8.93 -19.45 37.91
N SER A 57 8.11 -18.45 38.23
CA SER A 57 7.13 -17.71 37.40
C SER A 57 7.58 -17.37 35.95
N SER A 58 8.90 -17.25 35.71
CA SER A 58 9.50 -16.86 34.42
C SER A 58 9.27 -17.87 33.28
N THR A 59 9.33 -19.18 33.56
CA THR A 59 9.20 -20.22 32.52
C THR A 59 7.73 -20.39 32.10
N ALA A 60 6.81 -20.31 33.06
CA ALA A 60 5.38 -20.34 32.78
C ALA A 60 4.92 -19.09 31.99
N MET A 61 5.50 -17.92 32.26
CA MET A 61 5.25 -16.70 31.45
C MET A 61 5.74 -16.84 30.01
N LYS A 62 6.92 -17.44 29.76
CA LYS A 62 7.42 -17.67 28.39
C LYS A 62 6.54 -18.67 27.61
N ILE A 63 6.07 -19.73 28.26
CA ILE A 63 5.16 -20.72 27.64
C ILE A 63 3.79 -20.08 27.35
N ALA A 64 3.26 -19.25 28.26
CA ALA A 64 2.02 -18.52 28.04
C ALA A 64 2.14 -17.46 26.92
N GLN A 65 3.29 -16.80 26.78
CA GLN A 65 3.56 -15.83 25.71
C GLN A 65 3.63 -16.49 24.32
N GLN A 66 4.13 -17.72 24.21
CA GLN A 66 4.15 -18.47 22.92
C GLN A 66 2.76 -18.81 22.40
N HIS A 67 1.76 -18.94 23.29
CA HIS A 67 0.37 -19.20 22.91
C HIS A 67 -0.39 -17.93 22.45
N LEU A 68 0.18 -16.74 22.66
CA LEU A 68 -0.41 -15.46 22.25
C LEU A 68 0.12 -14.91 20.93
N GLN A 69 1.13 -15.54 20.32
CA GLN A 69 1.73 -15.06 19.08
C GLN A 69 0.85 -15.35 17.87
N SER A 70 0.64 -14.34 17.04
CA SER A 70 -0.03 -14.50 15.74
C SER A 70 0.75 -15.49 14.86
N PRO A 71 0.11 -16.21 13.91
CA PRO A 71 0.82 -17.11 13.00
C PRO A 71 1.95 -16.39 12.23
N ILE A 72 1.77 -15.09 11.96
CA ILE A 72 2.77 -14.24 11.31
C ILE A 72 3.99 -14.02 12.21
N GLU A 73 3.79 -13.74 13.50
CA GLU A 73 4.90 -13.60 14.45
C GLU A 73 5.69 -14.91 14.63
N LYS A 74 4.99 -16.06 14.59
CA LYS A 74 5.63 -17.39 14.59
C LYS A 74 6.41 -17.65 13.30
N ALA A 75 5.89 -17.21 12.15
CA ALA A 75 6.62 -17.31 10.89
C ALA A 75 7.89 -16.47 10.90
N ILE A 76 7.83 -15.24 11.43
CA ILE A 76 9.01 -14.36 11.56
C ILE A 76 10.06 -14.98 12.48
N SER A 77 9.67 -15.49 13.65
CA SER A 77 10.64 -16.09 14.57
C SER A 77 11.34 -17.29 13.95
N LEU A 78 10.60 -18.13 13.22
CA LEU A 78 11.13 -19.30 12.51
C LEU A 78 12.05 -18.89 11.34
N LEU A 79 11.66 -17.91 10.53
CA LEU A 79 12.49 -17.40 9.43
C LEU A 79 13.79 -16.77 9.92
N LEU A 80 13.75 -16.01 11.02
CA LEU A 80 14.95 -15.46 11.66
C LEU A 80 15.85 -16.57 12.23
N GLU A 81 15.27 -17.66 12.75
CA GLU A 81 16.02 -18.83 13.20
C GLU A 81 16.70 -19.54 12.03
N ILE A 82 16.00 -19.73 10.89
CA ILE A 82 16.59 -20.24 9.65
C ILE A 82 17.76 -19.36 9.21
N GLN A 83 17.56 -18.03 9.15
CA GLN A 83 18.60 -17.08 8.75
C GLN A 83 19.83 -17.14 9.70
N SER A 84 19.58 -17.25 11.00
CA SER A 84 20.64 -17.40 12.02
C SER A 84 21.42 -18.71 11.83
N GLN A 85 20.74 -19.82 11.55
CA GLN A 85 21.41 -21.10 11.29
C GLN A 85 22.19 -21.09 9.98
N ILE A 86 21.67 -20.44 8.93
CA ILE A 86 22.41 -20.23 7.68
C ILE A 86 23.70 -19.46 7.97
N SER A 87 23.62 -18.38 8.77
CA SER A 87 24.76 -17.54 9.12
C SER A 87 25.76 -18.20 10.09
N ALA A 88 25.29 -19.05 11.00
CA ALA A 88 26.10 -19.72 12.02
C ALA A 88 26.74 -21.02 11.51
N SER A 89 26.07 -21.72 10.58
CA SER A 89 26.68 -22.87 9.94
C SER A 89 27.89 -22.38 9.15
N SER A 90 29.05 -22.98 9.38
CA SER A 90 30.29 -22.70 8.65
C SER A 90 30.23 -23.08 7.15
N ASN A 91 29.02 -23.34 6.64
CA ASN A 91 28.70 -23.60 5.24
C ASN A 91 28.60 -22.26 4.51
N SER A 92 29.75 -21.75 4.12
CA SER A 92 29.96 -20.57 3.28
C SER A 92 29.30 -20.62 1.89
N SER A 93 28.50 -21.65 1.56
CA SER A 93 27.83 -21.80 0.25
C SER A 93 26.45 -21.11 0.18
N LEU A 94 25.93 -20.58 1.30
CA LEU A 94 24.74 -19.70 1.29
C LEU A 94 25.07 -18.23 1.58
N MET A 95 26.21 -17.97 2.22
CA MET A 95 26.80 -16.63 2.23
C MET A 95 27.54 -16.49 0.91
N ILE A 96 26.78 -16.24 -0.15
CA ILE A 96 27.28 -16.06 -1.53
C ILE A 96 28.51 -15.16 -1.43
N SER A 97 29.69 -15.78 -1.57
CA SER A 97 30.92 -15.01 -1.63
C SER A 97 30.85 -14.22 -2.92
N SER A 98 31.45 -13.02 -2.97
CA SER A 98 31.45 -12.17 -4.16
C SER A 98 31.97 -12.82 -5.46
N ASN A 99 32.47 -14.07 -5.38
CA ASN A 99 33.06 -14.83 -6.47
C ASN A 99 32.35 -16.18 -6.75
N GLU A 100 31.19 -16.46 -6.17
CA GLU A 100 30.44 -17.70 -6.42
C GLU A 100 29.53 -17.53 -7.64
N SER A 101 29.58 -18.49 -8.59
CA SER A 101 28.69 -18.48 -9.74
C SER A 101 27.39 -19.23 -9.44
N LEU A 102 26.33 -18.94 -10.19
CA LEU A 102 25.06 -19.66 -10.04
C LEU A 102 25.19 -21.19 -10.09
N GLU A 103 26.16 -21.71 -10.85
CA GLU A 103 26.39 -23.15 -11.00
C GLU A 103 27.02 -23.80 -9.76
N ASP A 104 27.73 -23.03 -8.93
CA ASP A 104 28.37 -23.53 -7.71
C ASP A 104 27.36 -23.75 -6.57
N VAL A 105 26.19 -23.10 -6.65
CA VAL A 105 25.15 -23.17 -5.62
C VAL A 105 24.31 -24.44 -5.77
N SER A 106 24.23 -25.23 -4.69
CA SER A 106 23.39 -26.43 -4.65
C SER A 106 21.89 -26.12 -4.72
N THR A 107 21.12 -27.05 -5.31
CA THR A 107 19.67 -26.88 -5.54
C THR A 107 18.86 -26.63 -4.25
N SER A 108 19.24 -27.24 -3.12
CA SER A 108 18.60 -26.99 -1.82
C SER A 108 18.94 -25.61 -1.24
N SER A 109 20.11 -25.06 -1.58
CA SER A 109 20.52 -23.72 -1.12
C SER A 109 19.78 -22.63 -1.89
N LEU A 110 19.45 -22.85 -3.17
CA LEU A 110 18.61 -21.94 -3.96
C LEU A 110 17.23 -21.73 -3.33
N GLU A 111 16.62 -22.79 -2.78
CA GLU A 111 15.33 -22.68 -2.08
C GLU A 111 15.44 -21.73 -0.88
N LEU A 112 16.53 -21.82 -0.13
CA LEU A 112 16.76 -21.06 1.09
C LEU A 112 17.10 -19.57 0.82
N LEU A 113 17.46 -19.19 -0.40
CA LEU A 113 17.65 -17.78 -0.77
C LEU A 113 16.35 -16.97 -0.65
N SER A 114 15.17 -17.62 -0.72
CA SER A 114 13.89 -16.92 -0.57
C SER A 114 13.57 -16.53 0.88
N VAL A 115 14.35 -16.98 1.87
CA VAL A 115 14.12 -16.68 3.30
C VAL A 115 14.11 -15.16 3.55
N THR A 116 15.04 -14.42 2.96
CA THR A 116 15.12 -12.96 3.09
C THR A 116 13.91 -12.27 2.46
N TYR A 117 13.46 -12.73 1.29
CA TYR A 117 12.22 -12.26 0.67
C TYR A 117 11.00 -12.51 1.57
N HIS A 118 10.87 -13.72 2.14
CA HIS A 118 9.74 -14.07 3.01
C HIS A 118 9.76 -13.29 4.34
N LEU A 119 10.94 -12.93 4.86
CA LEU A 119 11.04 -11.99 5.99
C LEU A 119 10.44 -10.64 5.62
N GLY A 120 10.86 -10.04 4.49
CA GLY A 120 10.30 -8.77 4.02
C GLY A 120 8.78 -8.81 3.91
N ARG A 121 8.24 -9.86 3.27
CA ARG A 121 6.80 -10.11 3.17
C ARG A 121 6.12 -10.22 4.54
N ALA A 122 6.72 -10.96 5.48
CA ALA A 122 6.15 -11.16 6.82
C ALA A 122 6.07 -9.86 7.62
N TYR A 123 7.07 -8.98 7.53
CA TYR A 123 7.05 -7.67 8.17
C TYR A 123 5.95 -6.76 7.61
N LEU A 124 5.66 -6.83 6.30
CA LEU A 124 4.52 -6.12 5.71
C LEU A 124 3.17 -6.65 6.19
N MET A 125 3.09 -7.91 6.62
CA MET A 125 1.86 -8.54 7.12
C MET A 125 1.62 -8.30 8.62
N LEU A 126 2.61 -7.80 9.36
CA LEU A 126 2.49 -7.58 10.80
C LEU A 126 1.37 -6.58 11.13
N PRO A 127 0.44 -6.92 12.05
CA PRO A 127 -0.58 -6.00 12.51
C PRO A 127 0.07 -4.84 13.28
N THR A 128 -0.38 -3.62 13.01
CA THR A 128 0.15 -2.40 13.65
C THR A 128 -0.77 -1.82 14.71
N THR A 129 -1.99 -2.33 14.81
CA THR A 129 -2.93 -2.03 15.88
C THR A 129 -2.88 -3.15 16.91
N THR A 130 -2.46 -2.83 18.14
CA THR A 130 -2.69 -3.74 19.27
C THR A 130 -4.19 -3.76 19.55
N THR A 131 -4.87 -4.84 19.16
CA THR A 131 -6.24 -5.06 19.60
C THR A 131 -6.17 -5.41 21.07
N THR A 132 -6.20 -4.41 21.95
CA THR A 132 -6.46 -4.63 23.37
C THR A 132 -7.86 -5.21 23.45
N THR A 133 -7.99 -6.54 23.46
CA THR A 133 -9.19 -7.22 23.91
C THR A 133 -9.40 -6.80 25.36
N SER A 134 -10.16 -5.72 25.55
CA SER A 134 -10.74 -5.36 26.84
C SER A 134 -11.72 -6.46 27.18
N THR A 135 -11.22 -7.49 27.88
CA THR A 135 -12.09 -8.43 28.57
C THR A 135 -12.90 -7.62 29.57
N ASN A 136 -14.17 -7.39 29.25
CA ASN A 136 -15.16 -6.92 30.20
C ASN A 136 -15.26 -7.95 31.33
N ASN A 137 -14.47 -7.78 32.38
CA ASN A 137 -14.65 -8.48 33.65
C ASN A 137 -14.47 -7.47 34.78
N THR A 138 -15.61 -7.11 35.35
CA THR A 138 -15.81 -6.72 36.75
C THR A 138 -14.99 -5.52 37.23
N THR A 139 -15.65 -4.37 37.23
CA THR A 139 -15.36 -3.24 38.11
C THR A 139 -15.27 -3.72 39.57
N VAL A 140 -14.05 -3.94 40.06
CA VAL A 140 -13.71 -3.72 41.46
C VAL A 140 -12.82 -2.49 41.47
N CYS A 141 -13.39 -1.42 41.99
CA CYS A 141 -12.70 -0.20 42.34
C CYS A 141 -11.60 -0.52 43.36
N ASN A 142 -10.33 -0.36 42.99
CA ASN A 142 -9.25 -0.06 43.92
C ASN A 142 -8.40 1.06 43.30
N ASN A 143 -8.47 2.22 43.94
CA ASN A 143 -7.54 3.32 43.76
C ASN A 143 -6.20 2.88 44.35
N ASP A 144 -5.21 2.62 43.50
CA ASP A 144 -3.82 2.74 43.89
C ASP A 144 -3.03 3.29 42.70
N GLY A 145 -2.57 4.53 42.85
CA GLY A 145 -1.74 5.21 41.89
C GLY A 145 -0.40 4.51 41.76
N PHE A 146 -0.22 3.78 40.67
CA PHE A 146 1.09 3.37 40.20
C PHE A 146 1.23 3.83 38.75
N ASN A 147 2.01 4.91 38.57
CA ASN A 147 2.50 5.37 37.28
C ASN A 147 3.32 4.24 36.64
N SER A 148 2.68 3.41 35.83
CA SER A 148 3.37 2.52 34.91
C SER A 148 3.32 3.15 33.53
N SER A 149 4.51 3.44 33.01
CA SER A 149 4.82 3.99 31.70
C SER A 149 3.92 3.41 30.62
N GLY A 150 2.90 4.17 30.20
CA GLY A 150 2.07 3.81 29.06
C GLY A 150 2.96 3.79 27.82
N SER A 151 3.16 2.60 27.25
CA SER A 151 3.86 2.41 25.99
C SER A 151 3.23 3.28 24.92
N ASN A 152 3.92 4.35 24.56
CA ASN A 152 3.66 5.25 23.43
C ASN A 152 3.85 4.52 22.09
N ASP A 153 3.18 3.38 21.89
CA ASP A 153 3.26 2.65 20.64
C ASP A 153 2.29 3.30 19.65
N ASN A 154 2.71 4.44 19.08
CA ASN A 154 2.00 5.04 17.96
C ASN A 154 1.95 4.00 16.83
N PRO A 155 0.76 3.57 16.37
CA PRO A 155 0.64 2.53 15.35
C PRO A 155 1.31 2.94 14.03
N ALA A 156 1.35 4.25 13.74
CA ALA A 156 2.08 4.82 12.61
C ALA A 156 3.60 4.64 12.72
N LEU A 157 4.19 4.75 13.93
CA LEU A 157 5.62 4.51 14.15
C LEU A 157 5.95 3.02 14.04
N ALA A 158 5.07 2.15 14.56
CA ALA A 158 5.21 0.71 14.39
C ALA A 158 5.13 0.30 12.91
N ARG A 159 4.16 0.85 12.15
CA ARG A 159 4.06 0.62 10.71
C ARG A 159 5.29 1.14 9.97
N LYS A 160 5.74 2.36 10.28
CA LYS A 160 6.97 2.93 9.71
C LYS A 160 8.14 1.98 9.87
N HIS A 161 8.38 1.50 11.09
CA HIS A 161 9.46 0.56 11.36
C HIS A 161 9.32 -0.73 10.56
N ASN A 162 8.14 -1.35 10.57
CA ASN A 162 7.88 -2.60 9.84
C ASN A 162 8.11 -2.44 8.33
N VAL A 163 7.62 -1.35 7.73
CA VAL A 163 7.80 -1.05 6.30
C VAL A 163 9.26 -0.80 5.97
N THR A 164 9.98 -0.01 6.78
CA THR A 164 11.43 0.20 6.59
C THR A 164 12.20 -1.11 6.67
N THR A 165 11.95 -1.94 7.69
CA THR A 165 12.61 -3.25 7.81
C THR A 165 12.28 -4.17 6.64
N ALA A 166 11.05 -4.13 6.11
CA ALA A 166 10.67 -4.92 4.95
C ALA A 166 11.45 -4.53 3.70
N ILE A 167 11.60 -3.21 3.45
CA ILE A 167 12.42 -2.67 2.37
C ILE A 167 13.86 -3.21 2.51
N ASP A 168 14.48 -3.10 3.69
CA ASP A 168 15.85 -3.59 3.92
C ASP A 168 16.02 -5.08 3.56
N TYR A 169 15.04 -5.92 3.92
CA TYR A 169 15.05 -7.34 3.55
C TYR A 169 14.89 -7.57 2.04
N PHE A 170 14.03 -6.80 1.35
CA PHE A 170 13.90 -6.90 -0.10
C PHE A 170 15.18 -6.45 -0.83
N HIS A 171 15.83 -5.38 -0.38
CA HIS A 171 17.14 -4.98 -0.92
C HIS A 171 18.20 -6.04 -0.64
N SER A 172 18.23 -6.60 0.57
CA SER A 172 19.17 -7.68 0.89
C SER A 172 18.96 -8.91 0.02
N PHE A 173 17.71 -9.27 -0.26
CA PHE A 173 17.35 -10.36 -1.16
C PHE A 173 17.82 -10.09 -2.61
N LEU A 174 17.46 -8.93 -3.17
CA LEU A 174 17.85 -8.56 -4.54
C LEU A 174 19.37 -8.46 -4.69
N LYS A 175 20.06 -7.92 -3.69
CA LYS A 175 21.53 -7.87 -3.66
C LYS A 175 22.16 -9.26 -3.64
N GLN A 176 21.59 -10.20 -2.89
CA GLN A 176 22.05 -11.60 -2.91
C GLN A 176 21.89 -12.23 -4.30
N LEU A 177 20.77 -11.97 -4.98
CA LEU A 177 20.57 -12.46 -6.34
C LEU A 177 21.50 -11.80 -7.36
N ASP A 178 21.75 -10.49 -7.25
CA ASP A 178 22.69 -9.75 -8.11
C ASP A 178 24.13 -10.30 -7.99
N GLN A 179 24.55 -10.68 -6.78
CA GLN A 179 25.87 -11.27 -6.52
C GLN A 179 26.10 -12.63 -7.18
N LEU A 180 25.04 -13.39 -7.48
CA LEU A 180 25.15 -14.69 -8.17
C LEU A 180 25.44 -14.56 -9.67
N GLY A 181 25.38 -13.34 -10.20
CA GLY A 181 25.77 -13.01 -11.56
C GLY A 181 24.77 -13.47 -12.64
N ASP A 182 25.29 -13.67 -13.85
CA ASP A 182 24.48 -13.88 -15.05
C ASP A 182 23.59 -15.13 -14.97
N GLY A 183 22.33 -14.98 -15.37
CA GLY A 183 21.39 -16.08 -15.59
C GLY A 183 20.29 -16.24 -14.54
N ILE A 184 20.43 -15.65 -13.35
CA ILE A 184 19.36 -15.70 -12.34
C ILE A 184 18.29 -14.64 -12.59
N LEU A 185 18.70 -13.38 -12.76
CA LEU A 185 17.83 -12.24 -13.05
C LEU A 185 17.93 -11.82 -14.52
N SER A 186 16.84 -11.23 -15.04
CA SER A 186 16.85 -10.62 -16.37
C SER A 186 17.69 -9.34 -16.35
N GLU A 187 18.36 -9.02 -17.45
CA GLU A 187 19.06 -7.73 -17.61
C GLU A 187 18.12 -6.54 -17.32
N ALA A 188 16.85 -6.64 -17.72
CA ALA A 188 15.86 -5.61 -17.45
C ALA A 188 15.52 -5.49 -15.95
N THR A 189 15.52 -6.60 -15.19
CA THR A 189 15.28 -6.55 -13.74
C THR A 189 16.46 -5.93 -13.00
N LEU A 190 17.68 -6.28 -13.42
CA LEU A 190 18.91 -5.72 -12.85
C LEU A 190 19.00 -4.22 -13.11
N LYS A 191 18.74 -3.80 -14.35
CA LYS A 191 18.72 -2.37 -14.72
C LYS A 191 17.72 -1.57 -13.88
N GLU A 192 16.54 -2.13 -13.64
CA GLU A 192 15.52 -1.50 -12.80
C GLU A 192 15.92 -1.43 -11.33
N TYR A 193 16.55 -2.50 -10.81
CA TYR A 193 17.08 -2.51 -9.45
C TYR A 193 18.23 -1.53 -9.25
N HIS A 194 19.18 -1.47 -10.18
CA HIS A 194 20.31 -0.53 -10.13
C HIS A 194 19.83 0.92 -10.25
N ALA A 195 18.84 1.20 -11.11
CA ALA A 195 18.23 2.52 -11.17
C ALA A 195 17.61 2.95 -9.83
N LEU A 196 17.00 2.02 -9.08
CA LEU A 196 16.49 2.30 -7.74
C LEU A 196 17.63 2.60 -6.74
N LEU A 197 18.75 1.89 -6.81
CA LEU A 197 19.91 2.15 -5.95
C LEU A 197 20.57 3.50 -6.26
N ASP A 198 20.62 3.89 -7.53
CA ASP A 198 21.16 5.19 -7.95
C ASP A 198 20.28 6.35 -7.42
N ASP A 199 18.96 6.20 -7.48
CA ASP A 199 18.01 7.16 -6.90
C ASP A 199 18.20 7.28 -5.38
N GLU A 200 18.43 6.17 -4.66
CA GLU A 200 18.68 6.18 -3.20
C GLU A 200 20.04 6.80 -2.83
N GLN A 201 21.09 6.57 -3.62
CA GLN A 201 22.43 7.13 -3.37
C GLN A 201 22.46 8.65 -3.59
N GLN A 202 21.71 9.15 -4.59
CA GLN A 202 21.58 10.60 -4.81
C GLN A 202 20.93 11.32 -3.61
N ASP A 203 19.97 10.67 -2.94
CA ASP A 203 19.33 11.21 -1.74
C ASP A 203 20.33 11.36 -0.57
N ASP A 204 21.26 10.43 -0.41
CA ASP A 204 22.26 10.44 0.66
C ASP A 204 23.35 11.53 0.41
N GLU A 205 23.82 11.70 -0.84
CA GLU A 205 24.81 12.75 -1.17
C GLU A 205 24.24 14.18 -1.05
N GLU A 206 22.95 14.36 -1.34
CA GLU A 206 22.29 15.66 -1.18
C GLU A 206 22.01 15.98 0.30
N ALA A 207 21.86 14.96 1.15
CA ALA A 207 21.76 15.13 2.61
C ALA A 207 23.08 15.56 3.26
N ASP A 208 24.21 15.02 2.79
CA ASP A 208 25.54 15.27 3.36
C ASP A 208 26.12 16.64 2.98
N ASN A 209 25.59 17.30 1.94
CA ASN A 209 25.95 18.68 1.56
C ASN A 209 25.35 19.77 2.48
N ILE A 210 24.61 19.40 3.53
CA ILE A 210 24.07 20.34 4.53
C ILE A 210 25.12 20.59 5.62
N VAL A 211 25.72 21.79 5.61
CA VAL A 211 26.74 22.23 6.57
C VAL A 211 26.25 22.08 8.03
N PRO A 212 26.92 21.29 8.88
CA PRO A 212 26.60 21.21 10.30
C PRO A 212 26.99 22.51 11.01
N GLY A 213 26.04 23.27 11.55
CA GLY A 213 26.34 24.43 12.40
C GLY A 213 25.38 25.62 12.38
N TYR A 214 24.36 25.62 11.52
CA TYR A 214 23.26 26.59 11.56
C TYR A 214 21.92 25.84 11.67
N GLU A 215 21.60 25.42 12.90
CA GLU A 215 20.37 24.68 13.17
C GLU A 215 19.20 25.66 13.32
N ASP A 216 18.56 25.98 12.20
CA ASP A 216 17.22 26.54 12.18
C ASP A 216 16.21 25.39 12.24
N ALA A 217 15.10 25.51 12.98
CA ALA A 217 14.14 24.40 13.20
C ALA A 217 13.52 23.81 11.91
N ASN A 218 13.66 24.52 10.78
CA ASN A 218 13.31 24.05 9.44
C ASN A 218 14.29 23.00 8.86
N ALA A 219 15.55 22.96 9.30
CA ALA A 219 16.56 22.03 8.78
C ALA A 219 16.33 20.58 9.24
N ILE A 220 15.82 20.37 10.45
CA ILE A 220 15.42 19.04 10.95
C ILE A 220 14.17 18.54 10.20
N SER A 221 13.26 19.44 9.83
CA SER A 221 12.14 19.12 8.93
C SER A 221 12.63 18.63 7.56
N ASN A 222 13.80 19.11 7.11
CA ASN A 222 14.37 18.73 5.82
C ASN A 222 15.00 17.33 5.81
N ARG A 223 15.50 16.81 6.94
CA ARG A 223 16.05 15.44 7.01
C ARG A 223 15.02 14.35 6.68
N THR A 224 13.76 14.58 7.06
CA THR A 224 12.59 13.73 6.70
C THR A 224 11.91 14.20 5.40
N THR A 225 12.38 15.29 4.80
CA THR A 225 11.91 15.80 3.50
C THR A 225 12.86 15.41 2.36
N ILE A 226 14.11 15.01 2.64
CA ILE A 226 15.11 14.65 1.62
C ILE A 226 14.74 13.34 0.92
N ARG A 227 14.10 12.37 1.61
CA ARG A 227 13.43 11.22 0.96
C ARG A 227 12.13 11.58 0.22
N ARG A 228 11.87 12.87 -0.10
CA ARG A 228 10.75 13.28 -0.96
C ARG A 228 11.27 13.65 -2.33
N ARG A 229 11.59 12.65 -3.14
CA ARG A 229 11.42 12.77 -4.59
C ARG A 229 10.67 11.55 -5.09
N THR A 230 9.42 11.80 -5.46
CA THR A 230 8.75 11.00 -6.48
C THR A 230 9.71 10.84 -7.64
N THR A 231 9.91 9.61 -8.10
CA THR A 231 10.76 9.21 -9.22
C THR A 231 10.81 10.30 -10.29
N THR A 232 12.01 10.78 -10.63
CA THR A 232 12.24 11.83 -11.66
C THR A 232 11.80 11.39 -13.06
N LEU A 233 11.39 10.13 -13.20
CA LEU A 233 10.87 9.49 -14.39
C LEU A 233 9.52 10.10 -14.82
N ASP A 234 9.39 10.33 -16.13
CA ASP A 234 8.13 10.71 -16.77
C ASP A 234 7.02 9.70 -16.39
N PRO A 235 5.79 10.14 -16.04
CA PRO A 235 4.65 9.25 -15.81
C PRO A 235 4.47 8.16 -16.87
N ASN A 236 4.78 8.45 -18.15
CA ASN A 236 4.74 7.44 -19.21
C ASN A 236 5.82 6.38 -19.03
N GLN A 237 7.04 6.77 -18.69
CA GLN A 237 8.14 5.85 -18.42
C GLN A 237 7.81 4.93 -17.23
N LEU A 238 7.30 5.49 -16.13
CA LEU A 238 6.83 4.71 -14.97
C LEU A 238 5.74 3.69 -15.35
N ARG A 239 4.78 4.09 -16.20
CA ARG A 239 3.76 3.17 -16.71
C ARG A 239 4.38 2.06 -17.55
N THR A 240 5.31 2.39 -18.45
CA THR A 240 5.98 1.38 -19.29
C THR A 240 6.81 0.40 -18.47
N MET A 241 7.54 0.86 -17.45
CA MET A 241 8.29 0.00 -16.52
C MET A 241 7.35 -0.96 -15.79
N LYS A 242 6.22 -0.47 -15.27
CA LYS A 242 5.20 -1.32 -14.62
C LYS A 242 4.62 -2.37 -15.57
N ILE A 243 4.34 -2.01 -16.82
CA ILE A 243 3.83 -2.96 -17.83
C ILE A 243 4.89 -4.02 -18.13
N GLN A 244 6.15 -3.62 -18.33
CA GLN A 244 7.25 -4.55 -18.58
C GLN A 244 7.46 -5.50 -17.40
N ARG A 245 7.49 -4.97 -16.18
CA ARG A 245 7.59 -5.76 -14.94
C ARG A 245 6.45 -6.78 -14.83
N TYR A 246 5.22 -6.34 -15.04
CA TYR A 246 4.06 -7.23 -15.06
C TYR A 246 4.21 -8.34 -16.11
N GLN A 247 4.63 -8.01 -17.34
CA GLN A 247 4.85 -9.00 -18.40
C GLN A 247 5.93 -10.03 -18.04
N ARG A 248 7.06 -9.60 -17.47
CA ARG A 248 8.12 -10.50 -17.02
C ARG A 248 7.64 -11.40 -15.89
N LYS A 249 6.96 -10.84 -14.87
CA LYS A 249 6.35 -11.59 -13.78
C LYS A 249 5.35 -12.64 -14.30
N GLN A 250 4.47 -12.28 -15.23
CA GLN A 250 3.52 -13.21 -15.83
C GLN A 250 4.22 -14.33 -16.63
N ASN A 251 5.31 -14.02 -17.33
CA ASN A 251 6.10 -15.02 -18.03
C ASN A 251 6.74 -16.02 -17.05
N ALA A 252 7.42 -15.52 -16.02
CA ALA A 252 8.03 -16.35 -14.98
C ALA A 252 6.99 -17.21 -14.24
N LEU A 253 5.80 -16.66 -13.94
CA LEU A 253 4.69 -17.42 -13.34
C LEU A 253 4.20 -18.55 -14.25
N LYS A 254 4.05 -18.28 -15.55
CA LYS A 254 3.66 -19.30 -16.54
C LYS A 254 4.70 -20.42 -16.63
N GLN A 255 5.99 -20.07 -16.62
CA GLN A 255 7.09 -21.03 -16.63
C GLN A 255 7.10 -21.88 -15.36
N LYS A 256 6.99 -21.25 -14.18
CA LYS A 256 6.83 -21.93 -12.89
C LYS A 256 5.65 -22.92 -12.91
N GLN A 257 4.48 -22.49 -13.38
CA GLN A 257 3.29 -23.36 -13.46
C GLN A 257 3.53 -24.55 -14.40
N ASN A 258 4.22 -24.34 -15.53
CA ASN A 258 4.58 -25.42 -16.44
C ASN A 258 5.49 -26.45 -15.75
N LEU A 259 6.55 -26.01 -15.09
CA LEU A 259 7.47 -26.87 -14.35
C LEU A 259 6.77 -27.64 -13.22
N GLN A 260 5.87 -26.99 -12.47
CA GLN A 260 5.05 -27.66 -11.47
C GLN A 260 4.17 -28.76 -12.07
N SER A 261 3.62 -28.54 -13.28
CA SER A 261 2.83 -29.55 -13.98
C SER A 261 3.66 -30.77 -14.39
N HIS A 262 4.94 -30.56 -14.76
CA HIS A 262 5.90 -31.64 -15.00
C HIS A 262 6.20 -32.40 -13.71
N THR A 263 6.40 -31.71 -12.58
CA THR A 263 6.62 -32.35 -11.27
C THR A 263 5.43 -33.23 -10.89
N GLN A 264 4.20 -32.73 -11.03
CA GLN A 264 2.98 -33.50 -10.76
C GLN A 264 2.80 -34.69 -11.72
N ARG A 265 3.16 -34.54 -12.99
CA ARG A 265 3.13 -35.63 -13.97
C ARG A 265 4.12 -36.73 -13.60
N ARG A 266 5.34 -36.35 -13.21
CA ARG A 266 6.41 -37.27 -12.77
C ARG A 266 5.98 -38.10 -11.56
N ILE A 267 5.39 -37.44 -10.55
CA ILE A 267 4.82 -38.10 -9.35
C ILE A 267 3.73 -39.10 -9.75
N ARG A 268 2.80 -38.72 -10.62
CA ARG A 268 1.69 -39.59 -11.06
C ARG A 268 2.16 -40.84 -11.80
N LEU A 269 3.22 -40.71 -12.59
CA LEU A 269 3.78 -41.81 -13.37
C LEU A 269 4.77 -42.66 -12.56
N GLY A 270 5.19 -42.19 -11.36
CA GLY A 270 6.11 -42.93 -10.50
C GLY A 270 7.51 -43.10 -11.08
N LEU A 271 7.98 -42.13 -11.88
CA LEU A 271 9.32 -42.19 -12.50
C LEU A 271 10.42 -42.17 -11.45
N SER A 272 11.54 -42.83 -11.77
CA SER A 272 12.76 -42.79 -10.96
C SER A 272 13.45 -41.42 -11.03
N ASP A 273 14.22 -41.03 -10.01
CA ASP A 273 14.86 -39.70 -9.93
C ASP A 273 15.78 -39.34 -11.10
N THR A 274 16.44 -40.33 -11.69
CA THR A 274 17.37 -40.16 -12.81
C THR A 274 16.70 -40.29 -14.18
N GLU A 275 15.42 -40.65 -14.23
CA GLU A 275 14.70 -40.85 -15.48
C GLU A 275 14.29 -39.49 -16.06
N LEU A 276 14.66 -39.26 -17.31
CA LEU A 276 14.35 -38.02 -18.02
C LEU A 276 12.88 -38.00 -18.46
N LEU A 277 12.18 -36.94 -18.09
CA LEU A 277 10.83 -36.63 -18.56
C LEU A 277 10.83 -35.21 -19.12
N ASP A 278 10.38 -35.07 -20.38
CA ASP A 278 10.33 -33.77 -21.07
C ASP A 278 11.70 -33.03 -21.01
N GLY A 279 12.80 -33.78 -21.08
CA GLY A 279 14.17 -33.27 -21.08
C GLY A 279 14.79 -33.00 -19.71
N HIS A 280 14.06 -33.22 -18.61
CA HIS A 280 14.55 -32.96 -17.25
C HIS A 280 14.55 -34.24 -16.40
N ASP A 281 15.58 -34.43 -15.59
CA ASP A 281 15.54 -35.36 -14.46
C ASP A 281 14.91 -34.67 -13.22
N ASN A 282 14.83 -35.35 -12.08
CA ASN A 282 14.19 -34.76 -10.89
C ASN A 282 14.94 -33.53 -10.37
N GLU A 283 16.26 -33.60 -10.35
CA GLU A 283 17.14 -32.59 -9.78
C GLU A 283 17.17 -31.33 -10.66
N SER A 284 17.34 -31.50 -11.97
CA SER A 284 17.25 -30.41 -12.94
C SER A 284 15.88 -29.74 -12.93
N LEU A 285 14.79 -30.53 -12.83
CA LEU A 285 13.43 -29.99 -12.75
C LEU A 285 13.23 -29.16 -11.47
N LEU A 286 13.67 -29.66 -10.32
CA LEU A 286 13.59 -28.96 -9.04
C LEU A 286 14.42 -27.67 -9.06
N ARG A 287 15.64 -27.74 -9.60
CA ARG A 287 16.52 -26.57 -9.78
C ARG A 287 15.85 -25.51 -10.64
N SER A 288 15.32 -25.90 -11.80
CA SER A 288 14.58 -25.01 -12.71
C SER A 288 13.38 -24.36 -12.00
N LEU A 289 12.64 -25.13 -11.21
CA LEU A 289 11.49 -24.64 -10.46
C LEU A 289 11.90 -23.60 -9.41
N HIS A 290 12.99 -23.83 -8.68
CA HIS A 290 13.49 -22.87 -7.70
C HIS A 290 13.98 -21.59 -8.36
N LEU A 291 14.70 -21.67 -9.48
CA LEU A 291 15.14 -20.49 -10.23
C LEU A 291 13.96 -19.64 -10.72
N GLU A 292 12.94 -20.26 -11.33
CA GLU A 292 11.75 -19.50 -11.75
C GLU A 292 10.98 -18.93 -10.56
N THR A 293 10.99 -19.61 -9.42
CA THR A 293 10.36 -19.10 -8.19
C THR A 293 11.11 -17.86 -7.66
N LEU A 294 12.44 -17.87 -7.64
CA LEU A 294 13.25 -16.72 -7.24
C LEU A 294 13.06 -15.53 -8.19
N ARG A 295 12.92 -15.77 -9.50
CA ARG A 295 12.61 -14.72 -10.48
C ARG A 295 11.26 -14.05 -10.21
N VAL A 296 10.22 -14.84 -9.92
CA VAL A 296 8.91 -14.29 -9.53
C VAL A 296 9.05 -13.43 -8.27
N TYR A 297 9.77 -13.91 -7.27
CA TYR A 297 9.99 -13.16 -6.02
C TYR A 297 10.81 -11.88 -6.22
N ALA A 298 11.75 -11.86 -7.17
CA ALA A 298 12.51 -10.65 -7.49
C ALA A 298 11.61 -9.56 -8.10
N GLU A 299 10.73 -9.93 -9.04
CA GLU A 299 9.76 -9.00 -9.61
C GLU A 299 8.79 -8.46 -8.56
N GLU A 300 8.33 -9.34 -7.66
CA GLU A 300 7.49 -8.97 -6.52
C GLU A 300 8.21 -8.05 -5.53
N ALA A 301 9.47 -8.33 -5.21
CA ALA A 301 10.28 -7.48 -4.33
C ALA A 301 10.40 -6.05 -4.91
N LEU A 302 10.62 -5.91 -6.22
CA LEU A 302 10.63 -4.59 -6.86
C LEU A 302 9.25 -3.89 -6.80
N GLU A 303 8.15 -4.63 -6.92
CA GLU A 303 6.78 -4.13 -6.72
C GLU A 303 6.60 -3.62 -5.29
N GLU A 304 6.98 -4.45 -4.32
CA GLU A 304 6.83 -4.16 -2.90
C GLU A 304 7.72 -3.02 -2.44
N ILE A 305 8.98 -2.89 -2.90
CA ILE A 305 9.83 -1.72 -2.62
C ILE A 305 9.13 -0.45 -3.11
N SER A 306 8.70 -0.43 -4.38
CA SER A 306 8.04 0.76 -4.95
C SER A 306 6.71 1.12 -4.27
N SER A 307 6.00 0.13 -3.73
CA SER A 307 4.75 0.31 -2.98
C SER A 307 5.03 0.83 -1.57
N SER A 308 5.98 0.18 -0.89
CA SER A 308 6.43 0.47 0.47
C SER A 308 7.06 1.86 0.59
N MET A 309 7.82 2.32 -0.40
CA MET A 309 8.36 3.69 -0.43
C MET A 309 7.25 4.75 -0.45
N ARG A 310 6.21 4.54 -1.27
CA ARG A 310 5.04 5.44 -1.31
C ARG A 310 4.23 5.38 -0.03
N GLU A 311 4.11 4.20 0.57
CA GLU A 311 3.48 4.05 1.87
C GLU A 311 4.26 4.78 2.97
N LEU A 312 5.59 4.65 2.96
CA LEU A 312 6.48 5.31 3.91
C LEU A 312 6.34 6.83 3.82
N GLU A 313 6.29 7.40 2.63
CA GLU A 313 6.04 8.83 2.40
C GLU A 313 4.72 9.28 3.06
N MET A 314 3.65 8.51 2.84
CA MET A 314 2.34 8.79 3.45
C MET A 314 2.36 8.69 4.98
N ILE A 315 3.05 7.68 5.52
CA ILE A 315 3.19 7.48 6.97
C ILE A 315 4.01 8.62 7.59
N GLU A 316 5.10 9.03 6.97
CA GLU A 316 5.92 10.14 7.44
C GLU A 316 5.14 11.45 7.45
N MET A 317 4.34 11.68 6.41
CA MET A 317 3.43 12.82 6.35
C MET A 317 2.41 12.74 7.50
N SER A 318 1.83 11.57 7.76
CA SER A 318 0.90 11.37 8.87
C SER A 318 1.54 11.61 10.24
N ILE A 319 2.78 11.18 10.45
CA ILE A 319 3.54 11.42 11.69
C ILE A 319 3.84 12.91 11.84
N LYS A 320 4.23 13.59 10.76
CA LYS A 320 4.50 15.03 10.78
C LYS A 320 3.26 15.83 11.17
N TYR A 321 2.10 15.52 10.59
CA TYR A 321 0.85 16.19 10.96
C TYR A 321 0.35 15.80 12.35
N SER A 322 0.56 14.55 12.79
CA SER A 322 0.21 14.10 14.14
C SER A 322 1.12 14.71 15.22
N SER A 323 2.39 14.97 14.90
CA SER A 323 3.37 15.57 15.82
C SER A 323 3.37 17.10 15.80
N GLY A 324 2.90 17.72 14.71
CA GLY A 324 2.89 19.17 14.51
C GLY A 324 1.65 19.91 15.03
N GLY A 325 0.72 19.23 15.69
CA GLY A 325 -0.51 19.81 16.25
C GLY A 325 -0.31 20.61 17.56
N GLY A 326 0.82 21.30 17.71
CA GLY A 326 1.21 21.99 18.94
C GLY A 326 1.57 23.46 18.76
N ASP A 327 2.42 23.84 17.80
CA ASP A 327 2.93 25.22 17.74
C ASP A 327 3.27 25.71 16.33
N SER A 328 2.64 26.83 15.97
CA SER A 328 3.10 27.89 15.07
C SER A 328 3.43 27.59 13.60
N MET A 329 2.48 27.85 12.71
CA MET A 329 2.74 28.60 11.46
C MET A 329 1.45 29.22 10.86
N GLY A 330 1.28 30.53 11.07
CA GLY A 330 0.69 31.49 10.11
C GLY A 330 -0.71 31.26 9.54
N ARG A 331 -1.77 31.63 10.29
CA ARG A 331 -3.00 32.17 9.70
C ARG A 331 -3.07 33.68 9.94
N SER A 332 -2.38 34.43 9.08
CA SER A 332 -2.79 35.80 8.80
C SER A 332 -4.11 35.75 8.02
N GLY A 333 -5.16 36.34 8.59
CA GLY A 333 -6.40 36.66 7.89
C GLY A 333 -7.59 35.75 8.18
N ASP A 334 -8.09 35.70 9.42
CA ASP A 334 -9.52 35.92 9.68
C ASP A 334 -9.77 36.20 11.18
N VAL A 335 -10.02 37.46 11.53
CA VAL A 335 -10.32 37.92 12.91
C VAL A 335 -11.82 37.78 13.18
N ARG A 336 -12.35 36.55 13.16
CA ARG A 336 -13.75 36.28 13.53
C ARG A 336 -14.00 35.03 14.38
N MET A 337 -12.96 34.38 14.89
CA MET A 337 -13.14 33.17 15.72
C MET A 337 -12.23 33.21 16.95
N MET A 338 -12.46 34.19 17.82
CA MET A 338 -11.95 34.20 19.21
C MET A 338 -13.03 34.77 20.12
N ASP A 339 -13.90 33.90 20.61
CA ASP A 339 -14.48 34.07 21.93
C ASP A 339 -14.58 32.71 22.61
N GLY A 340 -14.20 32.65 23.88
CA GLY A 340 -14.46 31.51 24.76
C GLY A 340 -13.26 30.61 25.14
N ARG A 341 -12.38 31.12 26.01
CA ARG A 341 -11.65 30.31 27.02
C ARG A 341 -12.60 29.37 27.77
N VAL A 342 -12.24 28.10 28.00
CA VAL A 342 -12.52 27.26 29.21
C VAL A 342 -11.73 25.94 29.00
N SER A 343 -10.54 25.72 29.57
CA SER A 343 -10.19 25.29 30.95
C SER A 343 -11.06 24.19 31.56
N SER A 344 -10.47 23.01 31.71
CA SER A 344 -11.03 21.85 32.40
C SER A 344 -11.46 22.15 33.84
N SER A 345 -12.74 21.98 34.12
CA SER A 345 -13.24 21.42 35.38
C SER A 345 -14.73 21.17 35.22
N ASN A 346 -15.18 19.96 35.51
CA ASN A 346 -16.59 19.65 35.70
C ASN A 346 -17.09 20.40 36.95
N PRO A 347 -18.13 21.24 36.82
CA PRO A 347 -19.21 21.19 37.78
C PRO A 347 -20.52 20.93 37.04
N SER A 348 -21.23 19.89 37.46
CA SER A 348 -22.67 19.69 37.34
C SER A 348 -23.35 20.42 36.18
N ARG A 349 -23.46 19.75 35.03
CA ARG A 349 -24.30 20.17 33.89
C ARG A 349 -25.69 20.57 34.42
N PRO A 350 -26.15 21.83 34.24
CA PRO A 350 -27.55 22.17 34.38
C PRO A 350 -28.31 21.37 33.32
N THR A 351 -29.30 20.59 33.73
CA THR A 351 -30.25 19.98 32.79
C THR A 351 -30.89 21.07 31.95
N ASP A 352 -30.61 21.08 30.64
CA ASP A 352 -31.40 21.86 29.68
C ASP A 352 -32.88 21.50 29.87
N PRO A 353 -33.79 22.47 29.98
CA PRO A 353 -35.21 22.16 29.98
C PRO A 353 -35.56 21.57 28.61
N SER A 354 -36.08 20.33 28.61
CA SER A 354 -36.72 19.71 27.45
C SER A 354 -37.62 20.73 26.75
N PRO A 355 -37.60 20.83 25.40
CA PRO A 355 -38.54 21.68 24.69
C PRO A 355 -39.98 21.30 25.09
N PRO A 356 -40.91 22.27 25.22
CA PRO A 356 -42.27 21.99 25.62
C PRO A 356 -42.91 21.08 24.59
N GLN A 357 -43.35 19.89 25.01
CA GLN A 357 -44.06 18.98 24.13
C GLN A 357 -45.38 19.64 23.68
N PRO A 358 -45.73 19.56 22.38
CA PRO A 358 -46.98 20.14 21.91
C PRO A 358 -48.16 19.44 22.60
N LEU A 359 -49.13 20.24 23.06
CA LEU A 359 -50.34 19.71 23.70
C LEU A 359 -51.03 18.73 22.75
N GLN A 360 -51.15 17.48 23.19
CA GLN A 360 -51.84 16.42 22.44
C GLN A 360 -53.28 16.33 22.93
N MET A 361 -54.23 16.33 22.01
CA MET A 361 -55.66 16.18 22.31
C MET A 361 -56.18 14.91 21.63
N THR A 362 -56.87 14.07 22.41
CA THR A 362 -57.51 12.86 21.87
C THR A 362 -58.99 13.14 21.65
N GLN A 363 -59.42 13.22 20.39
CA GLN A 363 -60.83 13.36 20.06
C GLN A 363 -61.46 11.97 19.99
N ILE A 364 -62.48 11.76 20.82
CA ILE A 364 -63.25 10.52 20.88
C ILE A 364 -64.57 10.78 20.16
N THR A 365 -64.83 10.09 19.07
CA THR A 365 -66.08 10.22 18.30
C THR A 365 -66.76 8.86 18.25
N GLN A 366 -68.04 8.80 18.62
CA GLN A 366 -68.81 7.57 18.60
C GLN A 366 -69.49 7.42 17.24
N ASN A 367 -69.31 6.26 16.60
CA ASN A 367 -70.01 5.95 15.36
C ASN A 367 -71.50 5.66 15.65
N PRO A 368 -72.44 6.36 14.99
CA PRO A 368 -73.86 6.28 15.36
C PRO A 368 -74.53 4.94 15.00
N ILE A 369 -73.91 4.12 14.12
CA ILE A 369 -74.48 2.85 13.65
C ILE A 369 -73.91 1.64 14.40
N THR A 370 -72.63 1.68 14.76
CA THR A 370 -71.93 0.52 15.36
C THR A 370 -71.61 0.70 16.85
N GLY A 371 -71.85 1.89 17.41
CA GLY A 371 -71.59 2.21 18.82
C GLY A 371 -70.12 2.21 19.23
N GLN A 372 -69.20 1.81 18.35
CA GLN A 372 -67.76 1.81 18.61
C GLN A 372 -67.19 3.23 18.63
N LEU A 373 -66.30 3.46 19.61
CA LEU A 373 -65.60 4.72 19.80
C LEU A 373 -64.36 4.76 18.89
N GLN A 374 -64.27 5.75 18.01
CA GLN A 374 -63.06 6.06 17.25
C GLN A 374 -62.24 7.11 18.01
N LEU A 375 -61.00 6.76 18.36
CA LEU A 375 -60.07 7.65 19.05
C LEU A 375 -59.01 8.14 18.06
N THR A 376 -59.05 9.44 17.75
CA THR A 376 -58.06 10.11 16.88
C THR A 376 -57.22 11.10 17.68
N LYS A 377 -55.91 10.85 17.75
CA LYS A 377 -54.96 11.73 18.41
C LYS A 377 -54.54 12.87 17.47
N HIS A 378 -54.75 14.10 17.91
CA HIS A 378 -54.39 15.32 17.18
C HIS A 378 -53.32 16.08 17.96
N GLN A 379 -52.38 16.69 17.25
CA GLN A 379 -51.38 17.59 17.83
C GLN A 379 -51.67 19.04 17.46
N VAL A 380 -51.59 19.94 18.44
CA VAL A 380 -51.75 21.38 18.22
C VAL A 380 -50.42 21.96 17.75
N THR A 381 -50.40 22.52 16.54
CA THR A 381 -49.21 23.23 16.03
C THR A 381 -49.11 24.63 16.66
N LYS A 382 -47.91 25.25 16.65
CA LYS A 382 -47.68 26.57 17.28
C LYS A 382 -48.56 27.71 16.72
N THR A 383 -49.21 27.50 15.57
CA THR A 383 -50.15 28.43 14.92
C THR A 383 -51.62 28.17 15.30
N GLY A 384 -51.89 27.25 16.23
CA GLY A 384 -53.23 26.95 16.75
C GLY A 384 -54.07 26.00 15.89
N GLN A 385 -53.53 25.48 14.77
CA GLN A 385 -54.24 24.55 13.90
C GLN A 385 -54.00 23.09 14.32
N LEU A 386 -55.08 22.29 14.34
CA LEU A 386 -55.07 20.86 14.69
C LEU A 386 -54.64 20.02 13.48
N GLN A 387 -53.60 19.21 13.63
CA GLN A 387 -53.15 18.28 12.59
C GLN A 387 -53.28 16.82 13.09
N PRO A 388 -53.86 15.90 12.28
CA PRO A 388 -53.96 14.49 12.65
C PRO A 388 -52.58 13.83 12.60
N ILE A 389 -52.26 13.05 13.63
CA ILE A 389 -51.04 12.22 13.62
C ILE A 389 -51.30 11.05 12.67
N LEU A 390 -50.56 10.99 11.56
CA LEU A 390 -50.69 9.97 10.50
C LEU A 390 -50.71 8.56 11.12
N SER A 391 -51.76 7.80 10.82
CA SER A 391 -51.97 6.45 11.33
C SER A 391 -50.99 5.44 10.74
N THR A 392 -50.81 4.33 11.46
CA THR A 392 -49.79 3.29 11.29
C THR A 392 -49.67 2.73 9.86
N THR A 393 -50.74 2.75 9.07
CA THR A 393 -50.76 2.25 7.67
C THR A 393 -49.85 3.07 6.74
N THR A 394 -49.79 4.39 6.88
CA THR A 394 -48.94 5.26 6.06
C THR A 394 -47.46 5.16 6.46
N GLN A 395 -47.19 4.77 7.71
CA GLN A 395 -45.81 4.52 8.16
C GLN A 395 -45.24 3.20 7.63
N ILE A 396 -46.08 2.19 7.33
CA ILE A 396 -45.62 0.92 6.76
C ILE A 396 -45.09 1.11 5.33
N SER A 397 -45.76 1.92 4.49
CA SER A 397 -45.29 2.22 3.14
C SER A 397 -44.01 3.06 3.14
N GLN A 398 -43.91 4.04 4.04
CA GLN A 398 -42.68 4.82 4.23
C GLN A 398 -41.53 3.94 4.75
N ARG A 399 -41.79 3.00 5.65
CA ARG A 399 -40.77 2.07 6.17
C ARG A 399 -40.27 1.11 5.10
N GLN A 400 -41.14 0.68 4.18
CA GLN A 400 -40.74 -0.12 3.01
C GLN A 400 -39.87 0.71 2.05
N GLN A 401 -40.26 1.95 1.73
CA GLN A 401 -39.48 2.86 0.89
C GLN A 401 -38.10 3.19 1.50
N ILE A 402 -38.04 3.38 2.82
CA ILE A 402 -36.77 3.58 3.54
C ILE A 402 -35.93 2.31 3.50
N LYS A 403 -36.54 1.13 3.73
CA LYS A 403 -35.84 -0.17 3.68
C LYS A 403 -35.19 -0.42 2.31
N ASP A 404 -35.85 -0.07 1.22
CA ASP A 404 -35.31 -0.20 -0.14
C ASP A 404 -34.18 0.82 -0.44
N GLY A 405 -34.10 1.90 0.34
CA GLY A 405 -33.03 2.90 0.27
C GLY A 405 -31.84 2.63 1.19
N VAL A 406 -31.97 1.75 2.20
CA VAL A 406 -30.87 1.36 3.07
C VAL A 406 -30.07 0.24 2.38
N PHE A 407 -28.74 0.35 2.40
CA PHE A 407 -27.78 -0.57 1.75
C PHE A 407 -27.63 -0.43 0.23
N ARG A 408 -28.01 0.71 -0.35
CA ARG A 408 -27.51 1.07 -1.68
C ARG A 408 -26.07 1.59 -1.53
N PRO A 409 -25.12 1.18 -2.39
CA PRO A 409 -23.80 1.80 -2.43
C PRO A 409 -23.97 3.31 -2.62
N GLY A 410 -23.23 4.12 -1.87
CA GLY A 410 -23.32 5.60 -1.95
C GLY A 410 -22.83 6.19 -3.27
N TRP A 411 -22.54 5.35 -4.25
CA TRP A 411 -22.10 5.69 -5.59
C TRP A 411 -23.06 5.09 -6.62
N ASN A 412 -23.21 5.78 -7.75
CA ASN A 412 -23.97 5.26 -8.87
C ASN A 412 -23.32 3.95 -9.35
N LEU A 413 -24.10 2.87 -9.39
CA LEU A 413 -23.60 1.61 -9.97
C LEU A 413 -23.30 1.84 -11.47
N PRO A 414 -22.22 1.25 -12.01
CA PRO A 414 -21.96 1.29 -13.45
C PRO A 414 -23.18 0.78 -14.22
N THR A 415 -23.68 1.59 -15.16
CA THR A 415 -24.80 1.23 -16.03
C THR A 415 -24.37 0.37 -17.22
N MET A 416 -23.06 0.15 -17.38
CA MET A 416 -22.47 -0.56 -18.50
C MET A 416 -21.51 -1.62 -17.98
N SER A 417 -21.37 -2.73 -18.72
CA SER A 417 -20.43 -3.78 -18.36
C SER A 417 -18.98 -3.32 -18.61
N LEU A 418 -18.03 -3.92 -17.90
CA LEU A 418 -16.60 -3.68 -18.07
C LEU A 418 -16.16 -3.93 -19.52
N GLU A 419 -16.70 -4.97 -20.16
CA GLU A 419 -16.42 -5.31 -21.55
C GLU A 419 -16.94 -4.23 -22.52
N GLU A 420 -18.15 -3.72 -22.28
CA GLU A 420 -18.73 -2.66 -23.09
C GLU A 420 -17.99 -1.32 -22.94
N LEU A 421 -17.42 -1.06 -21.75
CA LEU A 421 -16.57 0.09 -21.51
C LEU A 421 -15.20 -0.08 -22.20
N ALA A 422 -14.59 -1.26 -22.13
CA ALA A 422 -13.34 -1.57 -22.82
C ALA A 422 -13.48 -1.43 -24.35
N GLN A 423 -14.59 -1.92 -24.91
CA GLN A 423 -14.89 -1.77 -26.33
C GLN A 423 -15.06 -0.29 -26.74
N ARG A 424 -15.72 0.52 -25.91
CA ARG A 424 -15.82 1.97 -26.16
C ARG A 424 -14.47 2.67 -26.07
N GLU A 425 -13.64 2.34 -25.09
CA GLU A 425 -12.31 2.94 -24.94
C GLU A 425 -11.41 2.60 -26.13
N VAL A 426 -11.42 1.33 -26.59
CA VAL A 426 -10.68 0.90 -27.78
C VAL A 426 -11.19 1.60 -29.04
N ALA A 427 -12.52 1.73 -29.19
CA ALA A 427 -13.11 2.44 -30.33
C ALA A 427 -12.77 3.94 -30.31
N GLU A 428 -12.82 4.58 -29.15
CA GLU A 428 -12.45 5.99 -28.99
C GLU A 428 -10.96 6.23 -29.20
N ALA A 429 -10.10 5.30 -28.74
CA ALA A 429 -8.67 5.33 -29.00
C ALA A 429 -8.36 5.21 -30.50
N MET A 430 -9.05 4.29 -31.19
CA MET A 430 -8.94 4.13 -32.63
C MET A 430 -9.39 5.41 -33.36
N GLN A 431 -10.55 5.96 -32.99
CA GLN A 431 -11.07 7.21 -33.55
C GLN A 431 -10.13 8.39 -33.31
N ARG A 432 -9.55 8.53 -32.11
CA ARG A 432 -8.53 9.56 -31.84
C ARG A 432 -7.31 9.37 -32.72
N SER A 433 -6.83 8.14 -32.89
CA SER A 433 -5.67 7.84 -33.73
C SER A 433 -5.94 8.13 -35.21
N GLU A 434 -7.15 7.85 -35.69
CA GLU A 434 -7.58 8.15 -37.05
C GLU A 434 -7.74 9.66 -37.24
N ALA A 435 -8.39 10.34 -36.30
CA ALA A 435 -8.53 11.80 -36.32
C ALA A 435 -7.17 12.49 -36.29
N GLN A 436 -6.21 11.99 -35.51
CA GLN A 436 -4.84 12.52 -35.48
C GLN A 436 -4.14 12.29 -36.82
N LYS A 437 -4.21 11.08 -37.40
CA LYS A 437 -3.63 10.79 -38.72
C LYS A 437 -4.23 11.68 -39.83
N ILE A 438 -5.54 11.88 -39.80
CA ILE A 438 -6.24 12.76 -40.74
C ILE A 438 -5.79 14.21 -40.52
N ALA A 439 -5.74 14.68 -39.27
CA ALA A 439 -5.30 16.04 -38.95
C ALA A 439 -3.82 16.29 -39.33
N GLU A 440 -2.95 15.29 -39.17
CA GLU A 440 -1.55 15.34 -39.60
C GLU A 440 -1.43 15.38 -41.12
N ALA A 441 -2.18 14.54 -41.84
CA ALA A 441 -2.23 14.57 -43.30
C ALA A 441 -2.78 15.90 -43.85
N GLU A 442 -3.82 16.45 -43.22
CA GLU A 442 -4.37 17.76 -43.56
C GLU A 442 -3.42 18.90 -43.19
N ALA A 443 -2.63 18.75 -42.10
CA ALA A 443 -1.66 19.76 -41.66
C ALA A 443 -0.45 19.91 -42.57
N ILE A 444 -0.18 18.94 -43.45
CA ILE A 444 0.82 19.05 -44.52
C ILE A 444 0.38 20.13 -45.53
N TYR A 445 -0.92 20.22 -45.83
CA TYR A 445 -1.46 21.17 -46.81
C TYR A 445 -1.94 22.49 -46.21
N LYS A 446 -1.80 22.67 -44.88
CA LYS A 446 -2.16 23.93 -44.23
C LYS A 446 -1.14 25.01 -44.62
N PRO A 447 -1.59 26.24 -44.92
CA PRO A 447 -0.68 27.36 -45.15
C PRO A 447 0.24 27.57 -43.96
N ARG A 448 1.55 27.63 -44.22
CA ARG A 448 2.61 27.92 -43.24
C ARG A 448 3.43 29.09 -43.76
N ARG A 449 4.38 29.56 -42.96
CA ARG A 449 5.33 30.59 -43.40
C ARG A 449 6.24 30.09 -44.51
N TYR A 450 6.69 31.01 -45.35
CA TYR A 450 7.52 30.66 -46.50
C TYR A 450 8.82 29.94 -46.09
N ASP A 451 9.51 30.42 -45.05
CA ASP A 451 10.73 29.80 -44.48
C ASP A 451 10.54 28.34 -44.03
N GLN A 452 9.31 27.93 -43.68
CA GLN A 452 9.01 26.55 -43.30
C GLN A 452 8.73 25.70 -44.53
N LEU A 453 8.07 26.28 -45.53
CA LEU A 453 7.75 25.62 -46.79
C LEU A 453 9.00 25.30 -47.61
N GLU A 454 9.98 26.21 -47.63
CA GLU A 454 11.30 26.03 -48.24
C GLU A 454 12.08 24.88 -47.56
N ARG A 455 12.06 24.81 -46.22
CA ARG A 455 12.70 23.74 -45.44
C ARG A 455 12.13 22.36 -45.78
N ASP A 456 10.82 22.29 -46.00
CA ASP A 456 10.10 21.04 -46.27
C ASP A 456 10.09 20.68 -47.77
N GLY A 457 10.67 21.52 -48.64
CA GLY A 457 10.81 21.27 -50.08
C GLY A 457 9.51 21.36 -50.88
N MET A 458 8.50 22.09 -50.37
CA MET A 458 7.17 22.23 -50.98
C MET A 458 6.93 23.63 -51.58
N GLU A 459 8.02 24.35 -51.90
CA GLU A 459 7.98 25.71 -52.47
C GLU A 459 7.33 25.75 -53.87
N ASP A 460 7.40 24.66 -54.63
CA ASP A 460 6.89 24.56 -56.00
C ASP A 460 5.35 24.49 -56.09
N ASP A 461 4.65 24.25 -54.97
CA ASP A 461 3.18 24.20 -54.93
C ASP A 461 2.58 25.62 -54.96
N ALA A 462 2.22 26.09 -56.15
CA ALA A 462 1.71 27.46 -56.38
C ALA A 462 0.59 27.91 -55.43
N LYS A 463 -0.31 27.00 -55.02
CA LYS A 463 -1.39 27.31 -54.07
C LYS A 463 -0.89 27.48 -52.63
N LEU A 464 0.08 26.69 -52.19
CA LEU A 464 0.66 26.82 -50.85
C LEU A 464 1.55 28.05 -50.76
N ALA A 465 2.33 28.33 -51.81
CA ALA A 465 3.17 29.52 -51.89
C ALA A 465 2.35 30.82 -51.81
N GLU A 466 1.21 30.90 -52.51
CA GLU A 466 0.33 32.07 -52.45
C GLU A 466 -0.30 32.26 -51.06
N ALA A 467 -0.77 31.18 -50.42
CA ALA A 467 -1.36 31.24 -49.09
C ALA A 467 -0.32 31.55 -48.00
N SER A 468 0.91 31.05 -48.16
CA SER A 468 2.08 31.40 -47.34
C SER A 468 2.39 32.89 -47.42
N ALA A 469 2.42 33.46 -48.63
CA ALA A 469 2.68 34.89 -48.83
C ALA A 469 1.62 35.78 -48.17
N GLN A 470 0.37 35.32 -48.09
CA GLN A 470 -0.69 36.02 -47.34
C GLN A 470 -0.45 35.96 -45.83
N LEU A 471 -0.10 34.79 -45.29
CA LEU A 471 0.23 34.64 -43.86
C LEU A 471 1.44 35.49 -43.44
N ASP A 472 2.47 35.60 -44.28
CA ASP A 472 3.63 36.42 -43.97
C ASP A 472 3.30 37.92 -43.95
N ARG A 473 2.41 38.38 -44.85
CA ARG A 473 1.87 39.75 -44.82
C ARG A 473 1.02 40.01 -43.59
N GLU A 474 0.14 39.08 -43.23
CA GLU A 474 -0.70 39.18 -42.02
C GLU A 474 0.17 39.20 -40.76
N TRP A 475 1.24 38.41 -40.74
CA TRP A 475 2.19 38.41 -39.64
C TRP A 475 2.96 39.73 -39.53
N ASP A 476 3.37 40.31 -40.64
CA ASP A 476 4.00 41.63 -40.67
C ASP A 476 3.05 42.71 -40.16
N SER A 477 1.79 42.72 -40.64
CA SER A 477 0.72 43.60 -40.14
C SER A 477 0.50 43.44 -38.64
N TRP A 478 0.46 42.20 -38.15
CA TRP A 478 0.30 41.91 -36.73
C TRP A 478 1.49 42.39 -35.90
N LYS A 479 2.74 42.24 -36.37
CA LYS A 479 3.93 42.76 -35.68
C LYS A 479 3.92 44.29 -35.59
N GLU A 480 3.40 44.97 -36.61
CA GLU A 480 3.21 46.42 -36.60
C GLU A 480 2.16 46.84 -35.55
N GLU A 481 1.04 46.12 -35.47
CA GLU A 481 0.00 46.34 -34.46
C GLU A 481 0.45 45.95 -33.04
N ASN A 482 1.41 45.02 -32.91
CA ASN A 482 1.90 44.48 -31.64
C ASN A 482 3.39 44.80 -31.45
N PRO A 483 3.75 46.09 -31.25
CA PRO A 483 5.14 46.48 -31.09
C PRO A 483 5.75 45.84 -29.84
N ARG A 484 6.96 45.31 -29.99
CA ARG A 484 7.71 44.70 -28.88
C ARG A 484 7.79 45.66 -27.69
N GLY A 485 7.41 45.16 -26.51
CA GLY A 485 7.42 45.93 -25.26
C GLY A 485 6.11 46.69 -24.95
N CYS A 486 5.02 46.51 -25.71
CA CYS A 486 3.72 47.11 -25.40
C CYS A 486 3.18 46.76 -24.00
N GLY A 487 3.47 45.56 -23.48
CA GLY A 487 3.04 45.11 -22.14
C GLY A 487 3.72 45.83 -20.97
N ASN A 488 4.94 46.34 -21.14
CA ASN A 488 5.68 47.03 -20.06
C ASN A 488 5.45 48.55 -20.04
N LYS A 489 4.68 49.10 -20.98
CA LYS A 489 4.42 50.55 -21.10
C LYS A 489 3.20 51.03 -20.32
N LEU A 490 2.45 50.12 -19.68
CA LEU A 490 1.26 50.46 -18.89
C LEU A 490 1.57 50.66 -17.39
N GLY A 491 2.69 50.12 -16.89
CA GLY A 491 3.10 50.22 -15.48
C GLY A 491 3.70 51.57 -15.05
N GLU A 492 4.06 52.45 -15.99
CA GLU A 492 4.63 53.77 -15.69
C GLU A 492 3.61 54.93 -15.72
N ARG A 493 2.30 54.62 -15.77
CA ARG A 493 1.22 55.61 -15.65
C ARG A 493 0.36 55.32 -14.43
N GLY A 494 0.87 55.62 -13.23
CA GLY A 494 0.10 55.55 -12.00
C GLY A 494 0.93 55.93 -10.77
N ASP A 495 0.81 57.19 -10.38
CA ASP A 495 1.07 57.78 -9.05
C ASP A 495 2.46 57.60 -8.41
N ARG A 496 3.36 58.53 -8.77
CA ARG A 496 4.48 58.96 -7.91
C ARG A 496 4.25 60.36 -7.32
N ASN A 497 3.03 60.66 -6.93
CA ASN A 497 2.70 61.83 -6.10
C ASN A 497 1.39 61.55 -5.37
N PHE A 498 1.46 60.90 -4.21
CA PHE A 498 0.77 61.25 -2.96
C PHE A 498 1.32 60.39 -1.83
#